data_AF-A0A2R6IWB7-F1
#
_entry.id   AF-A0A2R6IWB7-F1
#
_cell.length_a   1.000
_cell.length_b   1.000
_cell.length_c   1.000
_cell.angle_alpha   90.00
_cell.angle_beta   90.00
_cell.angle_gamma   90.00
#
_symmetry.space_group_name_H-M   'P 1'
#
loop_
_entity.id
_entity.type
_entity.pdbx_description
1 polymer ?
#
loop_
_entity_poly.entity_id
_entity_poly.type
_entity_poly.pdbx_seq_one_letter_code
_entity_poly.pdbx_strand_id
1 'polypeptide(L)' 'MLPTDAPSRPDVLLLLIGTALLAAVLATAALGLPFRMTAPAGALVGSVAIADGVFRNPPTDG' A
#
# COMPACT_ATOMS: atom_id res chain seq x y z
N MET A 1 -16.33 15.58 -11.72
CA MET A 1 -16.88 15.28 -10.38
C MET A 1 -16.05 14.14 -9.82
N LEU A 2 -15.58 14.24 -8.57
CA LEU A 2 -15.00 13.07 -7.91
C LEU A 2 -16.11 12.00 -7.80
N PRO A 3 -15.84 10.72 -8.08
CA PRO A 3 -16.81 9.65 -7.86
C PRO A 3 -17.38 9.78 -6.45
N THR A 4 -18.71 9.75 -6.34
CA THR A 4 -19.41 9.84 -5.04
C THR A 4 -19.61 8.47 -4.39
N ASP A 5 -19.29 7.40 -5.12
CA ASP A 5 -19.29 6.04 -4.60
C ASP A 5 -18.14 5.85 -3.61
N ALA A 6 -18.41 5.07 -2.56
CA ALA A 6 -17.39 4.69 -1.60
C ALA A 6 -16.23 3.96 -2.31
N PRO A 7 -14.97 4.20 -1.91
CA PRO A 7 -13.82 3.58 -2.54
C PRO A 7 -13.95 2.06 -2.51
N SER A 8 -13.71 1.43 -3.66
CA SER A 8 -13.76 -0.02 -3.80
C SER A 8 -12.60 -0.65 -3.03
N ARG A 9 -12.72 -1.94 -2.69
CA ARG A 9 -11.66 -2.66 -1.99
C ARG A 9 -10.30 -2.62 -2.71
N PRO A 10 -10.20 -2.78 -4.05
CA PRO A 10 -8.96 -2.54 -4.78
C PRO A 10 -8.39 -1.13 -4.59
N ASP A 11 -9.24 -0.09 -4.57
CA ASP A 11 -8.80 1.29 -4.34
C ASP A 11 -8.15 1.45 -2.96
N VAL A 12 -8.74 0.82 -1.94
CA VAL A 12 -8.21 0.82 -0.57
C VAL A 12 -6.86 0.08 -0.49
N LEU A 13 -6.72 -1.06 -1.16
CA LEU A 13 -5.44 -1.80 -1.20
C LEU A 13 -4.36 -0.98 -1.93
N LEU A 14 -4.71 -0.31 -3.02
CA LEU A 14 -3.78 0.54 -3.75
C LEU A 14 -3.33 1.74 -2.90
N LEU A 15 -4.27 2.37 -2.19
CA LEU A 15 -3.98 3.44 -1.24
C LEU A 15 -3.06 2.94 -0.11
N LEU A 16 -3.32 1.76 0.43
CA LEU A 16 -2.48 1.14 1.47
C LEU A 16 -1.05 0.93 0.99
N ILE A 17 -0.87 0.39 -0.22
CA ILE A 17 0.46 0.18 -0.82
C ILE A 17 1.18 1.52 -0.97
N GLY A 18 0.52 2.51 -1.58
CA GLY A 18 1.10 3.83 -1.79
C GLY A 18 1.48 4.54 -0.48
N THR A 19 0.62 4.48 0.53
CA THR A 19 0.87 5.09 1.84
C THR A 19 1.98 4.38 2.61
N ALA A 20 2.10 3.06 2.53
CA ALA A 20 3.20 2.31 3.15
C ALA A 20 4.57 2.68 2.53
N LEU A 21 4.62 2.83 1.21
CA LEU A 21 5.84 3.26 0.51
C LEU A 21 6.18 4.72 0.85
N LEU A 22 5.19 5.61 0.87
CA LEU A 22 5.38 7.00 1.28
C LEU A 22 5.89 7.09 2.73
N ALA A 23 5.33 6.28 3.64
CA ALA A 23 5.76 6.21 5.02
C ALA A 23 7.23 5.76 5.15
N ALA A 24 7.69 4.82 4.31
CA ALA A 24 9.10 4.41 4.29
C ALA A 24 10.04 5.58 3.89
N VAL A 25 9.64 6.37 2.89
CA VAL A 25 10.38 7.58 2.48
C VAL A 25 10.38 8.62 3.59
N LEU A 26 9.22 8.89 4.18
CA LEU A 26 9.09 9.87 5.26
C LEU A 26 9.86 9.44 6.52
N ALA A 27 9.87 8.16 6.88
CA ALA A 27 10.65 7.64 8.00
C ALA A 27 12.16 7.84 7.75
N THR A 28 12.61 7.65 6.52
CA THR A 28 14.00 7.92 6.12
C THR A 28 14.33 9.40 6.27
N ALA A 29 13.47 10.28 5.75
CA ALA A 29 13.70 11.73 5.74
C ALA A 29 13.55 12.38 7.13
N ALA A 30 12.52 12.00 7.89
CA ALA A 30 12.16 12.64 9.16
C ALA A 30 12.92 12.06 10.36
N LEU A 31 13.26 10.76 10.33
CA LEU A 31 13.89 10.06 11.46
C LEU A 31 15.37 9.71 11.19
N GLY A 32 15.88 9.99 9.99
CA GLY A 32 17.26 9.66 9.61
C GLY A 32 17.53 8.16 9.48
N LEU A 33 16.48 7.34 9.39
CA LEU A 33 16.62 5.89 9.25
C LEU A 33 17.23 5.55 7.88
N PRO A 34 18.14 4.59 7.77
CA PRO A 34 18.66 4.16 6.47
C PRO A 34 17.54 3.62 5.57
N PHE A 35 17.47 4.05 4.31
CA PHE A 35 16.42 3.60 3.38
C PHE A 35 16.40 2.06 3.20
N ARG A 36 17.57 1.41 3.30
CA ARG A 36 17.70 -0.05 3.29
C ARG A 36 16.94 -0.76 4.43
N MET A 37 16.58 -0.06 5.50
CA MET A 37 15.76 -0.58 6.60
C MET A 37 14.27 -0.28 6.41
N THR A 38 13.93 0.91 5.89
CA THR A 38 12.54 1.35 5.73
C THR A 38 11.88 0.77 4.48
N ALA A 39 12.63 0.62 3.38
CA ALA A 39 12.11 0.10 2.12
C ALA A 39 11.61 -1.36 2.22
N PRO A 40 12.33 -2.31 2.84
CA PRO A 40 11.81 -3.66 3.05
C PRO A 40 10.52 -3.68 3.88
N ALA A 41 10.40 -2.81 4.89
CA ALA A 41 9.19 -2.73 5.71
C ALA A 41 7.97 -2.31 4.87
N GLY A 42 8.12 -1.26 4.05
CA GLY A 42 7.05 -0.84 3.12
C GLY A 42 6.73 -1.93 2.08
N ALA A 43 7.75 -2.60 1.54
CA ALA A 43 7.60 -3.67 0.57
C ALA A 43 6.87 -4.90 1.14
N LEU A 44 7.10 -5.23 2.42
CA LEU A 44 6.39 -6.32 3.11
C LEU A 44 4.89 -6.03 3.22
N VAL A 45 4.53 -4.81 3.62
CA VAL A 45 3.12 -4.38 3.68
C VAL A 45 2.49 -4.45 2.29
N GLY A 46 3.19 -3.93 1.27
CA GLY A 46 2.72 -4.00 -0.11
C GLY A 46 2.54 -5.43 -0.61
N SER A 47 3.46 -6.32 -0.27
CA SER A 47 3.40 -7.74 -0.64
C SER A 47 2.20 -8.46 -0.02
N VAL A 48 1.89 -8.17 1.26
CA VAL A 48 0.70 -8.70 1.93
C VAL A 48 -0.58 -8.19 1.29
N ALA A 49 -0.64 -6.89 0.96
CA ALA A 49 -1.80 -6.29 0.30
C ALA A 49 -2.04 -6.91 -1.09
N ILE A 50 -0.98 -7.12 -1.87
CA ILE A 50 -1.05 -7.81 -3.16
C ILE A 50 -1.48 -9.26 -2.95
N ALA A 51 -0.90 -9.98 -2.00
CA ALA A 51 -1.23 -11.38 -1.78
C ALA A 51 -2.70 -11.56 -1.39
N ASP A 52 -3.21 -10.68 -0.54
CA ASP A 52 -4.63 -10.65 -0.17
C ASP A 52 -5.53 -10.26 -1.36
N GLY A 53 -5.19 -9.20 -2.09
CA GLY A 53 -5.97 -8.70 -3.22
C GLY A 53 -5.97 -9.61 -4.45
N VAL A 54 -4.94 -10.42 -4.64
CA VAL A 54 -4.79 -11.29 -5.83
C VAL A 54 -5.17 -12.74 -5.53
N PHE A 55 -4.73 -13.29 -4.39
CA PHE A 55 -4.87 -14.73 -4.13
C PHE A 55 -5.99 -15.07 -3.15
N ARG A 56 -6.21 -14.24 -2.11
CA ARG A 56 -7.21 -14.56 -1.08
C ARG A 56 -8.60 -14.02 -1.41
N ASN A 57 -8.66 -12.78 -1.88
CA ASN A 57 -9.89 -12.04 -2.13
C ASN A 57 -9.78 -11.30 -3.46
N PRO A 58 -9.68 -12.03 -4.59
CA PRO A 58 -9.58 -11.44 -5.92
C PRO A 58 -10.82 -10.59 -6.26
N PRO A 59 -10.68 -9.57 -7.13
CA PRO A 59 -11.83 -8.86 -7.67
C PRO A 59 -12.80 -9.85 -8.33
N THR A 60 -14.08 -9.77 -7.96
CA THR A 60 -15.13 -10.64 -8.50
C THR A 60 -15.84 -10.03 -9.71
N ASP A 61 -15.68 -8.72 -9.88
CA ASP A 61 -16.39 -7.93 -10.88
C ASP A 61 -15.36 -7.52 -11.92
N GLY A 62 -15.40 -8.17 -13.08
CA GLY A 62 -14.60 -7.84 -14.27
C GLY A 62 -15.32 -6.86 -15.17
#